data_AF-A0A7T8HHG0-F1
#
_entry.id   AF-A0A7T8HHG0-F1
#
_cell.length_a   1.000
_cell.length_b   1.000
_cell.length_c   1.000
_cell.angle_alpha   90.00
_cell.angle_beta   90.00
_cell.angle_gamma   90.00
#
_symmetry.space_group_name_H-M   'P 1'
#
loop_
_entity.id
_entity.type
_entity.pdbx_description
1 polymer ?
#
loop_
_entity_poly.entity_id
_entity_poly.type
_entity_poly.pdbx_seq_one_letter_code
_entity_poly.pdbx_strand_id
1 'polypeptide(L)'
;DVEYVDQNGLKRRNTLLISGYWGIVRHLNYVFELLFAFISTIPAYRGSILPFAYFFFLLVLLVHRTFRDDEKCSKKYGEGWKRYTAAVPYKMIPNVF
;
A
#
# COMPACT_ATOMS: atom_id res chain seq x y z
N ASP A 1 13.62 4.48 -13.14
CA ASP A 1 14.24 3.18 -12.82
C ASP A 1 15.18 3.31 -11.64
N VAL A 2 15.31 2.23 -10.87
CA VAL A 2 16.21 2.12 -9.72
C VAL A 2 17.01 0.82 -9.82
N GLU A 3 18.30 0.91 -9.51
CA GLU A 3 19.16 -0.26 -9.41
C GLU A 3 19.26 -0.68 -7.95
N TYR A 4 19.20 -1.99 -7.70
CA TYR A 4 19.37 -2.54 -6.36
C TYR A 4 20.11 -3.88 -6.42
N VAL A 5 20.73 -4.27 -5.31
CA VAL A 5 21.36 -5.57 -5.17
C VAL A 5 20.37 -6.52 -4.50
N ASP A 6 20.08 -7.63 -5.16
CA ASP A 6 19.20 -8.66 -4.63
C ASP A 6 19.87 -9.47 -3.50
N GLN A 7 19.11 -10.29 -2.78
CA GLN A 7 19.63 -11.13 -1.69
C GLN A 7 20.73 -12.09 -2.14
N ASN A 8 20.75 -12.45 -3.43
CA ASN A 8 21.76 -13.29 -4.06
C ASN A 8 23.00 -12.51 -4.57
N GLY A 9 23.13 -11.22 -4.22
CA GLY A 9 24.24 -10.37 -4.66
C GLY A 9 24.16 -9.90 -6.11
N LEU A 10 23.07 -10.21 -6.82
CA LEU A 10 22.88 -9.83 -8.22
C LEU A 10 22.36 -8.40 -8.32
N LYS A 11 22.99 -7.57 -9.17
CA LYS A 11 22.47 -6.25 -9.53
C LYS A 11 21.25 -6.41 -10.42
N ARG A 12 20.12 -5.85 -9.98
CA ARG A 12 18.85 -5.85 -10.69
C ARG A 12 18.38 -4.41 -10.89
N ARG A 13 17.70 -4.18 -12.01
CA ARG A 13 17.04 -2.90 -12.31
C ARG A 13 15.54 -3.10 -12.24
N ASN A 14 14.87 -2.32 -11.39
CA ASN A 14 13.42 -2.28 -11.32
C ASN A 14 12.92 -0.89 -11.70
N THR A 15 11.76 -0.85 -12.33
CA THR A 15 11.03 0.40 -12.59
C THR A 15 10.07 0.65 -11.44
N LEU A 16 10.21 1.81 -10.79
CA LEU A 16 9.21 2.32 -9.85
C LEU A 16 8.21 3.17 -10.64
N LEU A 17 6.96 2.73 -10.66
CA LEU A 17 5.87 3.37 -11.40
C LEU A 17 5.39 4.61 -10.67
N ILE A 18 5.59 5.78 -11.28
CA ILE A 18 5.10 7.09 -10.81
C ILE A 18 3.95 7.63 -11.67
N SER A 19 3.37 6.79 -12.53
CA SER A 19 2.31 7.17 -13.47
C SER A 19 0.98 6.47 -13.14
N GLY A 20 -0.11 7.05 -13.64
CA GLY A 20 -1.47 6.56 -13.40
C GLY A 20 -1.83 6.55 -11.91
N TYR A 21 -2.50 5.50 -11.47
CA TYR A 21 -2.92 5.32 -10.08
C TYR A 21 -1.75 5.29 -9.08
N TRP A 22 -0.61 4.72 -9.48
CA TRP A 22 0.61 4.63 -8.66
C TRP A 22 1.39 5.94 -8.56
N GLY A 23 1.05 6.93 -9.39
CA GLY A 23 1.55 8.30 -9.27
C GLY A 23 0.78 9.16 -8.26
N ILE A 24 -0.43 8.73 -7.87
CA ILE A 24 -1.27 9.47 -6.92
C ILE A 24 -1.04 8.94 -5.50
N VAL A 25 -1.05 7.62 -5.32
CA VAL A 25 -0.79 6.96 -4.03
C VAL A 25 0.01 5.67 -4.21
N ARG A 26 0.82 5.32 -3.20
CA ARG A 26 1.69 4.13 -3.24
C ARG A 26 0.96 2.80 -3.09
N HIS A 27 -0.25 2.79 -2.51
CA HIS A 27 -1.04 1.59 -2.22
C HIS A 27 -2.54 1.78 -2.56
N LEU A 28 -2.87 2.22 -3.78
CA LEU A 28 -4.28 2.40 -4.18
C LEU A 28 -5.07 1.10 -4.08
N ASN A 29 -4.42 -0.03 -4.37
CA ASN A 29 -5.03 -1.36 -4.26
C ASN A 29 -5.60 -1.63 -2.86
N TYR A 30 -4.96 -1.15 -1.80
CA TYR A 30 -5.44 -1.36 -0.42
C TYR A 30 -6.70 -0.55 -0.14
N VAL A 31 -6.83 0.63 -0.75
CA VAL A 31 -8.07 1.43 -0.67
C VAL A 31 -9.22 0.69 -1.32
N PHE A 32 -9.01 0.10 -2.51
CA PHE A 32 -10.05 -0.67 -3.18
C PHE A 32 -10.42 -1.95 -2.42
N GLU A 33 -9.45 -2.60 -1.79
CA GLU A 33 -9.70 -3.77 -0.93
C GLU A 33 -10.57 -3.39 0.28
N LEU A 34 -10.27 -2.25 0.93
CA LEU A 34 -11.09 -1.73 2.03
C LEU A 34 -12.49 -1.31 1.58
N LEU A 35 -12.60 -0.64 0.43
CA LEU A 35 -13.90 -0.25 -0.14
C LEU A 35 -14.74 -1.49 -0.47
N PHE A 36 -14.14 -2.50 -1.08
CA PHE A 36 -14.82 -3.76 -1.40
C PHE A 36 -15.27 -4.48 -0.13
N ALA A 37 -14.41 -4.57 0.89
CA ALA A 37 -14.75 -5.13 2.19
C ALA A 37 -15.87 -4.34 2.88
N PHE A 38 -15.89 -3.01 2.75
CA PHE A 38 -16.97 -2.20 3.30
C PHE A 38 -18.29 -2.47 2.58
N ILE A 39 -18.29 -2.43 1.24
CA ILE A 39 -19.50 -2.64 0.42
C ILE A 39 -20.09 -4.04 0.66
N SER A 40 -19.26 -5.07 0.81
CA SER A 40 -19.75 -6.44 1.07
C SER A 40 -20.41 -6.60 2.44
N THR A 41 -20.13 -5.70 3.39
CA THR A 41 -20.75 -5.71 4.73
C THR A 41 -22.08 -4.94 4.80
N ILE A 42 -22.37 -4.07 3.83
CA ILE A 42 -23.61 -3.26 3.79
C ILE A 42 -24.89 -4.12 3.84
N PRO A 43 -25.03 -5.23 3.09
CA PRO A 43 -26.23 -6.06 3.14
C PRO A 43 -26.52 -6.64 4.53
N ALA A 44 -25.48 -6.87 5.33
CA ALA A 44 -25.59 -7.50 6.63
C ALA A 44 -25.77 -6.49 7.79
N TYR A 45 -25.68 -5.18 7.51
CA TYR A 45 -25.81 -4.09 8.49
C TYR A 45 -27.09 -4.17 9.33
N ARG A 46 -28.22 -4.60 8.74
CA ARG A 46 -29.50 -4.68 9.46
C ARG A 46 -29.64 -5.90 10.38
N GLY A 47 -28.77 -6.90 10.27
CA GLY A 47 -28.91 -8.18 10.97
C GLY A 47 -27.81 -8.48 11.98
N SER A 48 -26.58 -8.01 11.76
CA SER A 48 -25.46 -8.24 12.67
C SER A 48 -24.35 -7.22 12.47
N ILE A 49 -23.69 -6.84 13.57
CA ILE A 49 -22.49 -5.98 13.55
C ILE A 49 -21.21 -6.78 13.23
N LEU A 50 -21.25 -8.11 13.33
CA LEU A 50 -20.09 -8.99 13.10
C LEU A 50 -19.38 -8.80 11.75
N PRO A 51 -20.07 -8.53 10.63
CA PRO A 51 -19.43 -8.27 9.34
C PRO A 51 -18.51 -7.04 9.37
N PHE A 52 -18.80 -6.02 10.19
CA PHE A 52 -17.91 -4.85 10.33
C PHE A 52 -16.60 -5.20 11.03
N ALA A 53 -16.56 -6.24 11.87
CA ALA A 53 -15.32 -6.70 12.48
C ALA A 53 -14.31 -7.15 11.41
N TYR A 54 -14.78 -7.71 10.29
CA TYR A 54 -13.92 -8.04 9.14
C TYR A 54 -13.32 -6.79 8.48
N PHE A 55 -14.12 -5.74 8.29
CA PHE A 55 -13.63 -4.46 7.77
C PHE A 55 -12.57 -3.83 8.69
N PHE A 56 -12.83 -3.76 10.00
CA PHE A 56 -11.87 -3.22 10.96
C PHE A 56 -10.59 -4.06 11.06
N PHE A 57 -10.72 -5.39 11.01
CA PHE A 57 -9.57 -6.29 10.96
C PHE A 57 -8.71 -6.03 9.73
N LEU A 58 -9.32 -5.93 8.54
CA LEU A 58 -8.60 -5.61 7.30
C LEU A 58 -7.95 -4.23 7.34
N LEU A 59 -8.62 -3.22 7.90
CA LEU A 59 -8.08 -1.88 8.06
C LEU A 59 -6.76 -1.91 8.85
N VAL A 60 -6.75 -2.54 10.02
CA VAL A 60 -5.55 -2.64 10.86
C VAL A 60 -4.47 -3.45 10.14
N LEU A 61 -4.83 -4.56 9.50
CA LEU A 61 -3.90 -5.43 8.79
C LEU A 61 -3.22 -4.70 7.63
N LEU A 62 -3.98 -3.96 6.82
CA LEU A 62 -3.45 -3.23 5.66
C LEU A 62 -2.62 -2.02 6.08
N VAL A 63 -3.02 -1.30 7.13
CA VAL A 63 -2.19 -0.24 7.72
C VAL A 63 -0.84 -0.81 8.15
N HIS A 64 -0.83 -1.88 8.96
CA HIS A 64 0.42 -2.51 9.39
C HIS A 64 1.25 -3.04 8.21
N ARG A 65 0.60 -3.56 7.17
CA ARG A 65 1.25 -4.02 5.94
C ARG A 65 1.96 -2.88 5.21
N THR A 66 1.34 -1.70 5.08
CA THR A 66 2.00 -0.56 4.42
C THR A 66 3.29 -0.14 5.11
N PHE A 67 3.33 -0.13 6.44
CA PHE A 67 4.57 0.19 7.16
C PHE A 67 5.66 -0.83 6.91
N ARG A 68 5.32 -2.12 6.94
CA ARG A 68 6.27 -3.21 6.69
C ARG A 68 6.79 -3.18 5.25
N ASP A 69 5.93 -2.89 4.30
CA ASP A 69 6.30 -2.83 2.88
C ASP A 69 7.16 -1.57 2.59
N ASP A 70 6.85 -0.43 3.20
CA ASP A 70 7.66 0.79 3.12
C ASP A 70 9.07 0.57 3.71
N GLU A 71 9.19 -0.13 4.85
CA GLU A 71 10.48 -0.46 5.44
C GLU A 71 11.30 -1.39 4.53
N LYS A 72 10.68 -2.45 3.99
CA LYS A 72 11.33 -3.37 3.05
C LYS A 72 11.80 -2.65 1.79
N CYS A 73 10.95 -1.81 1.19
CA CYS A 73 11.27 -1.07 -0.02
C CYS A 73 12.35 -0.01 0.23
N SER A 74 12.32 0.67 1.38
CA SER A 74 13.38 1.61 1.78
C SER A 74 14.72 0.90 1.95
N LYS A 75 14.75 -0.28 2.58
CA LYS A 75 15.98 -1.08 2.74
C LYS A 75 16.49 -1.62 1.40
N LYS A 76 15.58 -1.99 0.50
CA LYS A 76 15.91 -2.59 -0.81
C LYS A 76 16.39 -1.56 -1.84
N TYR A 77 15.66 -0.45 -1.99
CA TYR A 77 15.90 0.53 -3.05
C TYR A 77 16.65 1.79 -2.56
N GLY A 78 16.83 1.96 -1.24
CA GLY A 78 17.66 3.01 -0.65
C GLY A 78 17.30 4.41 -1.16
N GLU A 79 18.27 5.08 -1.79
CA GLU A 79 18.08 6.43 -2.35
C GLU A 79 17.02 6.47 -3.46
N GLY A 80 16.90 5.40 -4.24
CA GLY A 80 15.86 5.25 -5.25
C GLY A 80 14.44 5.27 -4.65
N TRP A 81 14.29 4.71 -3.44
CA TRP A 81 13.03 4.79 -2.70
C TRP A 81 12.74 6.22 -2.23
N LYS A 82 13.74 6.95 -1.74
CA LYS A 82 13.56 8.35 -1.29
C LYS A 82 13.07 9.24 -2.42
N ARG A 83 13.64 9.09 -3.63
CA ARG A 83 13.19 9.83 -4.82
C ARG A 83 11.76 9.47 -5.19
N TYR A 84 11.39 8.20 -5.07
CA TYR A 84 10.03 7.72 -5.31
C TYR A 84 9.02 8.27 -4.29
N THR A 85 9.33 8.21 -2.99
CA THR A 85 8.43 8.74 -1.95
C THR A 85 8.32 10.27 -1.98
N ALA A 86 9.33 10.97 -2.51
CA ALA A 86 9.22 12.40 -2.76
C ALA A 86 8.25 12.73 -3.91
N ALA A 87 8.20 11.88 -4.95
CA ALA A 87 7.26 12.03 -6.05
C ALA A 87 5.83 11.61 -5.67
N VAL A 88 5.70 10.56 -4.86
CA VAL A 88 4.40 10.00 -4.41
C VAL A 88 4.37 9.92 -2.88
N PRO A 89 4.05 11.04 -2.18
CA PRO A 89 4.16 11.12 -0.73
C PRO A 89 3.09 10.26 -0.01
N TYR A 90 1.90 10.14 -0.60
CA TYR A 90 0.76 9.47 0.01
C TYR A 90 0.88 7.94 -0.02
N LYS A 91 0.60 7.28 1.11
CA LYS A 91 0.67 5.82 1.23
C LYS A 91 -0.62 5.17 0.74
N MET A 92 -1.75 5.53 1.32
CA MET A 92 -3.07 4.95 1.02
C MET A 92 -4.11 6.01 0.69
N ILE A 93 -4.24 7.06 1.50
CA ILE A 93 -5.32 8.04 1.37
C ILE A 93 -4.69 9.43 1.16
N PRO A 94 -4.94 10.10 0.01
CA PRO A 94 -4.45 11.44 -0.23
C PRO A 94 -4.83 12.38 0.93
N ASN A 95 -3.87 13.15 1.44
CA ASN A 95 -4.01 14.12 2.54
C ASN A 95 -4.32 13.57 3.94
N VAL A 96 -4.43 12.26 4.12
CA VAL A 96 -4.61 11.63 5.44
C VAL A 96 -3.46 10.68 5.75
N PHE A 97 -3.00 9.93 4.75
CA PHE A 97 -2.06 8.82 4.92
C PHE A 97 -1.25 8.48 3.67
#